data_AF-A0A921JWU7-F1
#
_entry.id   AF-A0A921JWU7-F1
#
_cell.length_a   1.000
_cell.length_b   1.000
_cell.length_c   1.000
_cell.angle_alpha   90.00
_cell.angle_beta   90.00
_cell.angle_gamma   90.00
#
_symmetry.space_group_name_H-M   'P 1'
#
loop_
_entity.id
_entity.type
_entity.pdbx_description
1 polymer ?
#
loop_
_entity_poly.entity_id
_entity_poly.type
_entity_poly.pdbx_seq_one_letter_code
_entity_poly.pdbx_strand_id
1 'polypeptide(L)'
;MNVRRVMFVMTVLMGVMLWGGLTTAHAANNGSTTNKYDISIDGNFDDWSDKPMTTVKEDWDDYNIKKASLLADDNNIYFYLNMSPEHGGGYSTLQPSGYVLKIGSKTFYVTFKANGNLTDGATVDGTVNAWNSDVSGSGDLSQATMKVHRFKTANGHNDIMEAKIPLSELKVAGGSQTITMKNDNLGSQTLTATGGSTGPVVLAGVGLIIALGSVVTFTRTRAKAKKQRKA
;
A
#
# COMPACT_ATOMS: atom_id res chain seq x y z
N MET A 1 33.40 28.17 48.65
CA MET A 1 33.68 26.73 48.70
C MET A 1 32.58 26.01 47.94
N ASN A 2 32.95 25.33 46.84
CA ASN A 2 32.20 24.34 46.02
C ASN A 2 31.08 24.93 45.13
N VAL A 3 31.25 25.32 43.85
CA VAL A 3 31.91 24.70 42.67
C VAL A 3 31.47 23.26 42.42
N ARG A 4 30.33 23.08 41.75
CA ARG A 4 30.06 22.03 40.76
C ARG A 4 28.67 22.24 40.13
N ARG A 5 28.64 22.25 38.80
CA ARG A 5 27.46 22.26 37.88
C ARG A 5 27.02 23.63 37.34
N VAL A 6 27.98 24.34 36.76
CA VAL A 6 27.75 25.17 35.56
C VAL A 6 28.48 24.47 34.43
N MET A 7 27.79 24.14 33.33
CA MET A 7 28.28 24.23 31.94
C MET A 7 27.54 23.29 30.96
N PHE A 8 27.21 23.87 29.80
CA PHE A 8 26.74 23.28 28.52
C PHE A 8 25.34 22.64 28.55
N VAL A 9 24.36 23.05 27.74
CA VAL A 9 24.38 22.94 26.27
C VAL A 9 23.60 24.10 25.62
N MET A 10 24.34 25.00 24.99
CA MET A 10 23.88 25.85 23.88
C MET A 10 24.90 25.62 22.76
N THR A 11 24.44 25.49 21.52
CA THR A 11 25.20 25.25 20.27
C THR A 11 25.47 23.78 19.90
N VAL A 12 24.63 23.20 19.03
CA VAL A 12 25.10 22.53 17.80
C VAL A 12 24.08 22.85 16.70
N LEU A 13 24.29 24.01 16.09
CA LEU A 13 23.85 24.34 14.74
C LEU A 13 25.10 24.11 13.87
N MET A 14 24.94 23.39 12.75
CA MET A 14 25.96 23.02 11.75
C MET A 14 26.98 21.96 12.14
N GLY A 15 26.99 20.85 11.38
CA GLY A 15 28.08 19.88 11.39
C GLY A 15 27.83 18.60 10.60
N VAL A 16 28.01 18.66 9.28
CA VAL A 16 28.57 17.57 8.43
C VAL A 16 27.61 16.39 8.14
N MET A 17 26.76 16.45 7.09
CA MET A 17 27.06 15.93 5.74
C MET A 17 28.20 14.91 5.71
N LEU A 18 27.92 13.62 5.47
CA LEU A 18 28.72 12.70 4.63
C LEU A 18 28.14 11.29 4.72
N TRP A 19 27.13 11.03 3.89
CA TRP A 19 27.10 9.80 3.12
C TRP A 19 26.46 10.12 1.77
N GLY A 20 27.34 10.45 0.82
CA GLY A 20 26.99 10.55 -0.58
C GLY A 20 26.74 9.14 -1.12
N GLY A 21 25.50 8.69 -1.04
CA GLY A 21 24.99 7.79 -2.06
C GLY A 21 24.83 8.62 -3.33
N LEU A 22 25.51 8.22 -4.40
CA LEU A 22 25.23 8.73 -5.74
C LEU A 22 23.75 8.46 -6.04
N THR A 23 22.90 9.46 -5.92
CA THR A 23 21.62 9.45 -6.62
C THR A 23 21.91 9.91 -8.03
N THR A 24 22.02 8.98 -8.97
CA THR A 24 21.86 9.34 -10.38
C THR A 24 20.43 9.85 -10.55
N ALA A 25 20.28 11.17 -10.65
CA ALA A 25 19.07 11.76 -11.15
C ALA A 25 18.99 11.38 -12.63
N HIS A 26 18.25 10.31 -12.95
CA HIS A 26 17.87 10.06 -14.33
C HIS A 26 16.93 11.19 -14.76
N ALA A 27 17.29 11.88 -15.84
CA ALA A 27 16.44 12.89 -16.46
C ALA A 27 15.06 12.28 -16.74
N ALA A 28 13.99 13.02 -16.42
CA ALA A 28 12.64 12.64 -16.82
C ALA A 28 12.58 12.62 -18.35
N ASN A 29 12.51 11.43 -18.92
CA ASN A 29 12.33 11.27 -20.35
C ASN A 29 10.86 11.56 -20.65
N ASN A 30 10.58 12.76 -21.15
CA ASN A 30 9.27 13.11 -21.69
C ASN A 30 9.02 12.24 -22.93
N GLY A 31 8.16 11.23 -22.80
CA GLY A 31 7.65 10.45 -23.92
C GLY A 31 7.95 8.96 -23.86
N SER A 32 7.36 8.26 -22.89
CA SER A 32 6.91 6.88 -23.04
C SER A 32 6.00 6.58 -21.84
N THR A 33 4.83 5.99 -22.08
CA THR A 33 3.90 5.51 -21.04
C THR A 33 4.50 4.27 -20.35
N THR A 34 5.62 4.48 -19.65
CA THR A 34 6.44 3.41 -19.09
C THR A 34 5.95 3.07 -17.70
N ASN A 35 5.63 1.79 -17.50
CA ASN A 35 5.42 1.20 -16.19
C ASN A 35 6.57 1.59 -15.26
N LYS A 36 6.29 2.50 -14.33
CA LYS A 36 7.31 3.14 -13.50
C LYS A 36 7.92 2.20 -12.44
N TYR A 37 7.24 1.11 -12.15
CA TYR A 37 7.61 0.19 -11.06
C TYR A 37 8.24 -1.10 -11.56
N ASP A 38 8.41 -1.24 -12.89
CA ASP A 38 8.88 -2.45 -13.57
C ASP A 38 8.04 -3.71 -13.21
N ILE A 39 6.74 -3.52 -12.91
CA ILE A 39 5.80 -4.58 -12.52
C ILE A 39 5.16 -5.27 -13.73
N SER A 40 5.33 -6.58 -13.88
CA SER A 40 4.71 -7.36 -14.95
C SER A 40 3.65 -8.29 -14.39
N ILE A 41 2.42 -8.18 -14.88
CA ILE A 41 1.31 -9.05 -14.45
C ILE A 41 1.39 -10.38 -15.19
N ASP A 42 2.25 -11.28 -14.72
CA ASP A 42 2.54 -12.57 -15.36
C ASP A 42 2.37 -13.79 -14.44
N GLY A 43 2.11 -13.57 -13.15
CA GLY A 43 1.95 -14.60 -12.12
C GLY A 43 3.27 -15.10 -11.54
N ASN A 44 4.40 -14.52 -11.94
CA ASN A 44 5.60 -14.44 -11.13
C ASN A 44 5.51 -13.17 -10.28
N PHE A 45 5.86 -13.26 -8.99
CA PHE A 45 5.65 -12.18 -8.03
C PHE A 45 6.96 -11.55 -7.53
N ASP A 46 8.10 -11.91 -8.14
CA ASP A 46 9.43 -11.46 -7.71
C ASP A 46 9.62 -9.93 -7.83
N ASP A 47 8.96 -9.32 -8.80
CA ASP A 47 8.91 -7.88 -9.05
C ASP A 47 8.20 -7.07 -7.95
N TRP A 48 7.52 -7.75 -7.02
CA TRP A 48 6.90 -7.13 -5.83
C TRP A 48 7.80 -7.12 -4.59
N SER A 49 8.94 -7.83 -4.62
CA SER A 49 9.78 -8.10 -3.44
C SER A 49 10.40 -6.85 -2.78
N ASP A 50 10.66 -5.80 -3.56
CA ASP A 50 11.21 -4.51 -3.11
C ASP A 50 10.13 -3.42 -2.95
N LYS A 51 8.86 -3.75 -3.21
CA LYS A 51 7.77 -2.78 -3.18
C LYS A 51 7.28 -2.56 -1.74
N PRO A 52 6.76 -1.35 -1.41
CA PRO A 52 6.16 -1.10 -0.10
C PRO A 52 5.00 -2.06 0.18
N MET A 53 5.04 -2.74 1.31
CA MET A 53 4.03 -3.72 1.73
C MET A 53 3.31 -3.27 3.00
N THR A 54 2.00 -3.40 3.01
CA THR A 54 1.14 -3.19 4.18
C THR A 54 0.73 -4.55 4.73
N THR A 55 0.91 -4.75 6.05
CA THR A 55 0.27 -5.85 6.75
C THR A 55 -1.22 -5.55 6.87
N VAL A 56 -2.08 -6.44 6.38
CA VAL A 56 -3.53 -6.31 6.50
C VAL A 56 -4.05 -7.43 7.41
N LYS A 57 -4.73 -7.06 8.49
CA LYS A 57 -5.34 -7.96 9.47
C LYS A 57 -6.32 -7.20 10.38
N GLU A 58 -7.20 -7.93 11.04
CA GLU A 58 -7.91 -7.38 12.20
C GLU A 58 -6.95 -7.20 13.39
N ASP A 59 -7.20 -6.20 14.23
CA ASP A 59 -6.31 -5.89 15.36
C ASP A 59 -6.20 -7.05 16.36
N TRP A 60 -7.28 -7.85 16.47
CA TRP A 60 -7.39 -9.01 17.35
C TRP A 60 -6.98 -10.34 16.69
N ASP A 61 -6.65 -10.34 15.40
CA ASP A 61 -6.30 -11.54 14.64
C ASP A 61 -4.78 -11.59 14.41
N ASP A 62 -4.13 -12.62 14.92
CA ASP A 62 -2.71 -12.91 14.75
C ASP A 62 -2.44 -14.09 13.81
N TYR A 63 -3.48 -14.69 13.24
CA TYR A 63 -3.37 -15.86 12.37
C TYR A 63 -3.73 -15.53 10.92
N ASN A 64 -4.82 -14.79 10.66
CA ASN A 64 -5.21 -14.44 9.31
C ASN A 64 -4.52 -13.16 8.83
N ILE A 65 -3.19 -13.16 8.86
CA ILE A 65 -2.36 -12.04 8.39
C ILE A 65 -2.26 -12.05 6.87
N LYS A 66 -2.33 -10.88 6.24
CA LYS A 66 -2.16 -10.67 4.79
C LYS A 66 -1.03 -9.68 4.54
N LYS A 67 -0.47 -9.70 3.32
CA LYS A 67 0.42 -8.64 2.82
C LYS A 67 -0.15 -8.09 1.52
N ALA A 68 -0.24 -6.77 1.43
CA ALA A 68 -0.77 -6.12 0.23
C ALA A 68 0.04 -4.88 -0.13
N SER A 69 0.13 -4.59 -1.43
CA SER A 69 0.77 -3.39 -1.97
C SER A 69 -0.19 -2.66 -2.91
N LEU A 70 -0.16 -1.34 -2.87
CA LEU A 70 -0.90 -0.48 -3.79
C LEU A 70 0.06 0.56 -4.34
N LEU A 71 0.21 0.57 -5.66
CA LEU A 71 1.05 1.50 -6.38
C LEU A 71 0.24 2.12 -7.51
N ALA A 72 0.63 3.31 -7.96
CA ALA A 72 0.00 3.96 -9.09
C ALA A 72 1.01 4.82 -9.85
N ASP A 73 0.91 4.82 -11.16
CA ASP A 73 1.62 5.74 -12.05
C ASP A 73 0.61 6.66 -12.76
N ASP A 74 1.01 7.31 -13.86
CA ASP A 74 0.13 8.23 -14.60
C ASP A 74 -0.99 7.51 -15.36
N ASN A 75 -0.87 6.21 -15.57
CA ASN A 75 -1.74 5.44 -16.45
C ASN A 75 -2.45 4.29 -15.72
N ASN A 76 -1.84 3.72 -14.70
CA ASN A 76 -2.26 2.46 -14.10
C ASN A 76 -2.20 2.49 -12.57
N ILE A 77 -3.07 1.68 -11.97
CA ILE A 77 -2.96 1.22 -10.59
C ILE A 77 -2.42 -0.21 -10.63
N TYR A 78 -1.49 -0.52 -9.74
CA TYR A 78 -0.98 -1.87 -9.52
C TYR A 78 -1.36 -2.30 -8.11
N PHE A 79 -1.91 -3.50 -7.97
CA PHE A 79 -2.33 -4.08 -6.71
C PHE A 79 -1.75 -5.47 -6.55
N TYR A 80 -1.23 -5.75 -5.36
CA TYR A 80 -0.73 -7.06 -4.95
C TYR A 80 -1.40 -7.49 -3.66
N LEU A 81 -1.71 -8.77 -3.55
CA LEU A 81 -2.28 -9.37 -2.36
C LEU A 81 -1.74 -10.79 -2.15
N ASN A 82 -1.19 -11.04 -0.97
CA ASN A 82 -0.79 -12.35 -0.47
C ASN A 82 -1.68 -12.72 0.72
N MET A 83 -2.46 -13.79 0.57
CA MET A 83 -3.55 -14.13 1.51
C MET A 83 -3.09 -14.83 2.80
N SER A 84 -1.90 -15.42 2.84
CA SER A 84 -1.42 -16.11 4.04
C SER A 84 0.11 -16.29 3.97
N PRO A 85 0.88 -15.19 4.02
CA PRO A 85 2.33 -15.23 3.85
C PRO A 85 3.05 -16.00 4.96
N GLU A 86 2.43 -16.14 6.14
CA GLU A 86 3.08 -16.72 7.32
C GLU A 86 2.65 -18.17 7.59
N HIS A 87 1.39 -18.52 7.29
CA HIS A 87 0.82 -19.79 7.76
C HIS A 87 0.34 -20.72 6.65
N GLY A 88 -0.10 -20.18 5.51
CA GLY A 88 -0.63 -21.00 4.42
C GLY A 88 -1.91 -21.77 4.76
N GLY A 89 -2.67 -21.32 5.76
CA GLY A 89 -3.92 -21.92 6.21
C GLY A 89 -4.86 -20.86 6.80
N GLY A 90 -6.05 -21.26 7.25
CA GLY A 90 -7.11 -20.33 7.67
C GLY A 90 -7.72 -19.62 6.47
N TYR A 91 -7.84 -18.29 6.55
CA TYR A 91 -8.33 -17.48 5.44
C TYR A 91 -7.20 -17.20 4.44
N SER A 92 -6.92 -18.18 3.60
CA SER A 92 -5.81 -18.18 2.65
C SER A 92 -6.23 -18.23 1.18
N THR A 93 -7.53 -18.35 0.90
CA THR A 93 -8.11 -18.26 -0.45
C THR A 93 -8.31 -16.81 -0.85
N LEU A 94 -8.14 -16.50 -2.15
CA LEU A 94 -8.38 -15.16 -2.69
C LEU A 94 -9.76 -14.63 -2.25
N GLN A 95 -9.78 -13.45 -1.62
CA GLN A 95 -11.02 -12.71 -1.38
C GLN A 95 -11.42 -11.97 -2.65
N PRO A 96 -12.54 -12.31 -3.31
CA PRO A 96 -12.84 -11.73 -4.62
C PRO A 96 -13.39 -10.30 -4.53
N SER A 97 -14.25 -10.01 -3.55
CA SER A 97 -15.03 -8.78 -3.50
C SER A 97 -14.87 -8.01 -2.17
N GLY A 98 -15.47 -6.83 -2.10
CA GLY A 98 -15.43 -5.96 -0.91
C GLY A 98 -14.31 -4.92 -0.94
N TYR A 99 -13.59 -4.79 -2.06
CA TYR A 99 -12.56 -3.77 -2.21
C TYR A 99 -13.21 -2.42 -2.53
N VAL A 100 -12.91 -1.42 -1.72
CA VAL A 100 -13.30 -0.03 -1.94
C VAL A 100 -12.06 0.73 -2.40
N LEU A 101 -12.03 1.07 -3.69
CA LEU A 101 -10.99 1.87 -4.33
C LEU A 101 -11.45 3.32 -4.41
N LYS A 102 -10.72 4.26 -3.81
CA LYS A 102 -10.97 5.70 -3.96
C LYS A 102 -9.87 6.35 -4.75
N ILE A 103 -10.24 7.18 -5.71
CA ILE A 103 -9.35 7.97 -6.56
C ILE A 103 -9.87 9.40 -6.56
N GLY A 104 -9.18 10.30 -5.85
CA GLY A 104 -9.68 11.65 -5.62
C GLY A 104 -11.07 11.62 -4.96
N SER A 105 -12.08 12.19 -5.62
CA SER A 105 -13.47 12.21 -5.14
C SER A 105 -14.30 10.99 -5.56
N LYS A 106 -13.78 10.11 -6.41
CA LYS A 106 -14.52 8.96 -6.96
C LYS A 106 -14.31 7.71 -6.12
N THR A 107 -15.38 6.95 -5.90
CA THR A 107 -15.35 5.67 -5.18
C THR A 107 -15.80 4.54 -6.09
N PHE A 108 -14.96 3.51 -6.22
CA PHE A 108 -15.21 2.30 -6.99
C PHE A 108 -15.27 1.10 -6.05
N TYR A 109 -16.21 0.21 -6.30
CA TYR A 109 -16.30 -1.09 -5.64
C TYR A 109 -15.73 -2.12 -6.61
N VAL A 110 -14.59 -2.70 -6.25
CA VAL A 110 -13.78 -3.54 -7.12
C VAL A 110 -13.93 -5.01 -6.74
N THR A 111 -14.01 -5.87 -7.76
CA THR A 111 -14.00 -7.32 -7.61
C THR A 111 -12.88 -7.90 -8.46
N PHE A 112 -12.09 -8.79 -7.86
CA PHE A 112 -11.01 -9.55 -8.48
C PHE A 112 -11.42 -11.02 -8.54
N LYS A 113 -11.70 -11.55 -9.73
CA LYS A 113 -12.21 -12.91 -9.90
C LYS A 113 -11.19 -13.77 -10.64
N ALA A 114 -10.82 -14.91 -10.06
CA ALA A 114 -10.04 -15.92 -10.77
C ALA A 114 -10.88 -16.55 -11.91
N ASN A 115 -10.28 -16.73 -13.08
CA ASN A 115 -10.92 -17.38 -14.21
C ASN A 115 -10.64 -18.89 -14.16
N GLY A 116 -11.68 -19.65 -13.83
CA GLY A 116 -11.60 -21.10 -13.70
C GLY A 116 -11.27 -21.57 -12.28
N ASN A 117 -10.89 -22.84 -12.16
CA ASN A 117 -10.61 -23.46 -10.87
C ASN A 117 -9.14 -23.28 -10.51
N LEU A 118 -8.89 -22.76 -9.31
CA LEU A 118 -7.54 -22.60 -8.79
C LEU A 118 -7.14 -23.84 -7.97
N THR A 119 -6.15 -24.59 -8.45
CA THR A 119 -5.59 -25.77 -7.77
C THR A 119 -4.17 -25.49 -7.28
N ASP A 120 -3.68 -26.26 -6.31
CA ASP A 120 -2.31 -26.11 -5.79
C ASP A 120 -1.28 -26.18 -6.94
N GLY A 121 -0.41 -25.17 -7.00
CA GLY A 121 0.63 -24.99 -8.03
C GLY A 121 0.16 -24.35 -9.33
N ALA A 122 -1.13 -24.01 -9.47
CA ALA A 122 -1.66 -23.40 -10.68
C ALA A 122 -1.63 -21.87 -10.63
N THR A 123 -1.27 -21.26 -11.76
CA THR A 123 -1.53 -19.84 -12.07
C THR A 123 -2.70 -19.77 -13.05
N VAL A 124 -3.66 -18.88 -12.78
CA VAL A 124 -4.75 -18.58 -13.71
C VAL A 124 -4.87 -17.08 -13.95
N ASP A 125 -5.42 -16.71 -15.10
CA ASP A 125 -5.87 -15.35 -15.35
C ASP A 125 -7.04 -14.98 -14.45
N GLY A 126 -7.24 -13.68 -14.26
CA GLY A 126 -8.41 -13.15 -13.57
C GLY A 126 -9.09 -12.03 -14.34
N THR A 127 -10.32 -11.74 -13.93
CA THR A 127 -11.09 -10.59 -14.40
C THR A 127 -11.23 -9.58 -13.27
N VAL A 128 -10.99 -8.31 -13.62
CA VAL A 128 -11.23 -7.18 -12.71
C VAL A 128 -12.53 -6.51 -13.11
N ASN A 129 -13.44 -6.37 -12.16
CA ASN A 129 -14.68 -5.62 -12.32
C ASN A 129 -14.67 -4.40 -11.40
N ALA A 130 -15.20 -3.27 -11.86
CA ALA A 130 -15.41 -2.10 -11.02
C ALA A 130 -16.80 -1.52 -11.23
N TRP A 131 -17.46 -1.16 -10.12
CA TRP A 131 -18.71 -0.42 -10.12
C TRP A 131 -18.55 0.93 -9.43
N ASN A 132 -19.13 1.97 -10.02
CA ASN A 132 -19.21 3.31 -9.44
C ASN A 132 -20.56 3.94 -9.81
N SER A 133 -21.30 4.42 -8.80
CA SER A 133 -22.62 5.04 -8.95
C SER A 133 -22.63 6.30 -9.82
N ASP A 134 -21.54 7.07 -9.78
CA ASP A 134 -21.44 8.41 -10.37
C ASP A 134 -21.11 8.34 -11.88
N VAL A 135 -20.69 7.18 -12.37
CA VAL A 135 -20.26 6.98 -13.77
C VAL A 135 -21.12 5.98 -14.55
N SER A 136 -22.28 5.62 -13.98
CA SER A 136 -23.33 4.81 -14.60
C SER A 136 -22.81 3.50 -15.21
N GLY A 137 -22.18 2.64 -14.41
CA GLY A 137 -21.88 1.28 -14.85
C GLY A 137 -21.04 0.45 -13.88
N SER A 138 -21.46 -0.81 -13.70
CA SER A 138 -20.59 -1.94 -13.31
C SER A 138 -20.09 -2.57 -14.59
N GLY A 139 -18.82 -2.90 -14.67
CA GLY A 139 -18.31 -3.60 -15.83
C GLY A 139 -16.96 -4.25 -15.57
N ASP A 140 -16.72 -5.31 -16.33
CA ASP A 140 -15.40 -5.89 -16.46
C ASP A 140 -14.52 -4.87 -17.17
N LEU A 141 -13.34 -4.64 -16.59
CA LEU A 141 -12.33 -3.73 -17.11
C LEU A 141 -11.51 -4.52 -18.14
N SER A 142 -11.84 -4.32 -19.42
CA SER A 142 -11.34 -5.11 -20.55
C SER A 142 -9.83 -5.04 -20.78
N GLN A 143 -9.18 -3.98 -20.30
CA GLN A 143 -7.73 -3.76 -20.39
C GLN A 143 -7.03 -3.99 -19.05
N ALA A 144 -7.77 -4.25 -17.97
CA ALA A 144 -7.17 -4.69 -16.73
C ALA A 144 -6.64 -6.12 -16.88
N THR A 145 -5.44 -6.34 -16.34
CA THR A 145 -4.81 -7.66 -16.31
C THR A 145 -4.70 -8.12 -14.87
N MET A 146 -4.96 -9.39 -14.62
CA MET A 146 -4.85 -9.99 -13.29
C MET A 146 -4.34 -11.42 -13.41
N LYS A 147 -3.47 -11.80 -12.48
CA LYS A 147 -3.01 -13.18 -12.29
C LYS A 147 -3.22 -13.57 -10.84
N VAL A 148 -3.55 -14.83 -10.61
CA VAL A 148 -3.56 -15.43 -9.28
C VAL A 148 -2.90 -16.78 -9.33
N HIS A 149 -2.02 -17.05 -8.37
CA HIS A 149 -1.37 -18.33 -8.17
C HIS A 149 -1.74 -18.90 -6.81
N ARG A 150 -1.96 -20.21 -6.74
CA ARG A 150 -2.12 -20.92 -5.47
C ARG A 150 -0.88 -21.70 -5.11
N PHE A 151 -0.16 -21.25 -4.10
CA PHE A 151 1.01 -21.95 -3.58
C PHE A 151 0.57 -23.05 -2.62
N LYS A 152 1.11 -24.26 -2.79
CA LYS A 152 0.98 -25.30 -1.78
C LYS A 152 1.77 -24.91 -0.54
N THR A 153 1.20 -25.12 0.63
CA THR A 153 1.90 -24.93 1.92
C THR A 153 1.77 -26.18 2.77
N ALA A 154 2.52 -26.25 3.88
CA ALA A 154 2.42 -27.35 4.83
C ALA A 154 1.02 -27.45 5.49
N ASN A 155 0.33 -26.32 5.65
CA ASN A 155 -0.95 -26.22 6.36
C ASN A 155 -2.17 -26.09 5.42
N GLY A 156 -1.97 -26.15 4.10
CA GLY A 156 -3.04 -25.95 3.13
C GLY A 156 -2.51 -25.36 1.83
N HIS A 157 -2.87 -24.11 1.57
CA HIS A 157 -2.46 -23.33 0.42
C HIS A 157 -2.49 -21.83 0.71
N ASN A 158 -1.87 -21.04 -0.16
CA ASN A 158 -1.86 -19.59 -0.11
C ASN A 158 -2.09 -19.01 -1.51
N ASP A 159 -3.17 -18.26 -1.69
CA ASP A 159 -3.42 -17.54 -2.92
C ASP A 159 -2.67 -16.20 -2.91
N ILE A 160 -1.87 -15.95 -3.95
CA ILE A 160 -1.23 -14.67 -4.22
C ILE A 160 -1.76 -14.13 -5.54
N MET A 161 -2.17 -12.87 -5.54
CA MET A 161 -2.78 -12.18 -6.67
C MET A 161 -2.07 -10.88 -6.96
N GLU A 162 -1.99 -10.56 -8.24
CA GLU A 162 -1.57 -9.26 -8.73
C GLU A 162 -2.51 -8.76 -9.82
N ALA A 163 -2.67 -7.45 -9.92
CA ALA A 163 -3.51 -6.82 -10.91
C ALA A 163 -2.94 -5.47 -11.36
N LYS A 164 -3.16 -5.14 -12.63
CA LYS A 164 -2.95 -3.82 -13.22
C LYS A 164 -4.29 -3.31 -13.73
N ILE A 165 -4.69 -2.14 -13.29
CA ILE A 165 -5.96 -1.50 -13.63
C ILE A 165 -5.67 -0.17 -14.33
N PRO A 166 -5.96 -0.06 -15.64
CA PRO A 166 -5.82 1.20 -16.35
C PRO A 166 -6.81 2.25 -15.83
N LEU A 167 -6.29 3.44 -15.50
CA LEU A 167 -7.10 4.58 -15.02
C LEU A 167 -8.11 5.06 -16.09
N SER A 168 -7.78 4.88 -17.37
CA SER A 168 -8.65 5.19 -18.50
C SER A 168 -9.97 4.40 -18.46
N GLU A 169 -9.95 3.13 -18.04
CA GLU A 169 -11.16 2.31 -17.93
C GLU A 169 -12.04 2.72 -16.74
N LEU A 170 -11.42 3.31 -15.71
CA LEU A 170 -12.14 3.90 -14.58
C LEU A 170 -12.68 5.31 -14.90
N LYS A 171 -12.41 5.84 -16.11
CA LYS A 171 -12.78 7.20 -16.55
C LYS A 171 -12.27 8.26 -15.57
N VAL A 172 -11.06 8.08 -15.06
CA VAL A 172 -10.36 9.02 -14.19
C VAL A 172 -9.07 9.48 -14.86
N ALA A 173 -8.72 10.75 -14.65
CA ALA A 173 -7.43 11.26 -15.11
C ALA A 173 -6.29 10.72 -14.24
N GLY A 174 -5.10 10.56 -14.84
CA GLY A 174 -3.85 10.34 -14.10
C GLY A 174 -3.39 11.56 -13.29
N GLY A 175 -2.16 11.50 -12.77
CA GLY A 175 -1.52 12.60 -12.02
C GLY A 175 -1.65 12.49 -10.50
N SER A 176 -1.21 13.56 -9.79
CA SER A 176 -1.04 13.65 -8.32
C SER A 176 -2.32 13.60 -7.49
N GLN A 177 -3.03 12.48 -7.56
CA GLN A 177 -4.20 12.18 -6.76
C GLN A 177 -3.87 11.13 -5.71
N THR A 178 -4.47 11.27 -4.53
CA THR A 178 -4.44 10.19 -3.53
C THR A 178 -5.33 9.06 -3.99
N ILE A 179 -4.77 7.86 -4.03
CA ILE A 179 -5.46 6.62 -4.38
C ILE A 179 -5.43 5.73 -3.14
N THR A 180 -6.58 5.21 -2.72
CA THR A 180 -6.66 4.31 -1.57
C THR A 180 -7.44 3.06 -1.88
N MET A 181 -7.06 1.95 -1.26
CA MET A 181 -7.78 0.69 -1.35
C MET A 181 -7.94 0.08 0.04
N LYS A 182 -9.16 -0.38 0.35
CA LYS A 182 -9.48 -1.07 1.60
C LYS A 182 -10.40 -2.26 1.32
N ASN A 183 -10.28 -3.33 2.10
CA ASN A 183 -11.25 -4.41 2.13
C ASN A 183 -11.48 -4.85 3.58
N ASP A 184 -12.66 -4.52 4.13
CA ASP A 184 -13.02 -4.79 5.52
C ASP A 184 -13.16 -6.29 5.85
N ASN A 185 -13.18 -7.18 4.85
CA ASN A 185 -13.13 -8.63 5.11
C ASN A 185 -11.71 -9.12 5.40
N LEU A 186 -10.69 -8.37 4.98
CA LEU A 186 -9.28 -8.76 5.12
C LEU A 186 -8.62 -8.16 6.37
N GLY A 187 -9.09 -6.98 6.78
CA GLY A 187 -8.54 -6.25 7.91
C GLY A 187 -8.91 -4.77 7.90
N SER A 188 -8.49 -4.06 8.93
CA SER A 188 -8.86 -2.65 9.15
C SER A 188 -8.01 -1.64 8.36
N GLN A 189 -6.89 -2.08 7.78
CA GLN A 189 -5.91 -1.19 7.16
C GLN A 189 -6.36 -0.68 5.79
N THR A 190 -5.98 0.56 5.49
CA THR A 190 -6.19 1.20 4.19
C THR A 190 -4.85 1.38 3.50
N LEU A 191 -4.71 0.79 2.31
CA LEU A 191 -3.55 1.01 1.45
C LEU A 191 -3.66 2.38 0.79
N THR A 192 -2.54 3.07 0.63
CA THR A 192 -2.49 4.41 0.05
C THR A 192 -1.34 4.52 -0.95
N ALA A 193 -1.65 5.03 -2.13
CA ALA A 193 -0.71 5.43 -3.16
C ALA A 193 -0.98 6.89 -3.55
N THR A 194 -0.01 7.52 -4.22
CA THR A 194 -0.22 8.80 -4.89
C THR A 194 0.01 8.55 -6.38
N GLY A 195 -1.00 8.81 -7.21
CA GLY A 195 -0.84 8.82 -8.66
C GLY A 195 0.15 9.92 -9.06
N GLY A 196 0.73 9.87 -10.25
CA GLY A 196 1.74 10.85 -10.65
C GLY A 196 3.18 10.35 -10.53
N SER A 197 4.06 10.95 -11.34
CA SER A 197 5.52 10.79 -11.26
C SER A 197 6.07 11.26 -9.90
N THR A 198 5.95 10.42 -8.88
CA THR A 198 6.84 10.49 -7.73
C THR A 198 8.18 9.88 -8.14
N GLY A 199 9.22 10.69 -8.33
CA GLY A 199 10.59 10.17 -8.09
C GLY A 199 10.66 9.47 -6.72
N PRO A 200 11.75 8.80 -6.31
CA PRO A 200 11.81 7.95 -5.12
C PRO A 200 11.43 8.72 -3.84
N VAL A 201 10.13 8.79 -3.58
CA VAL A 201 9.50 9.35 -2.40
C VAL A 201 8.80 8.15 -1.80
N VAL A 202 9.57 7.44 -0.97
CA VAL A 202 9.08 6.51 0.02
C VAL A 202 7.94 7.24 0.75
N LEU A 203 6.69 6.86 0.47
CA LEU A 203 5.54 7.56 1.01
C LEU A 203 5.55 7.37 2.54
N ALA A 204 5.93 8.44 3.23
CA ALA A 204 5.83 8.64 4.67
C ALA A 204 4.35 8.74 5.15
N GLY A 205 3.45 7.95 4.57
CA GLY A 205 2.02 7.93 4.92
C GLY A 205 1.76 7.28 6.28
N VAL A 206 2.54 6.26 6.65
CA VAL A 206 2.51 5.67 7.99
C VAL A 206 3.24 6.57 9.01
N GLY A 207 4.32 7.23 8.57
CA GLY A 207 5.11 8.13 9.42
C GLY A 207 4.34 9.39 9.86
N LEU A 208 3.55 10.00 9.00
CA LEU A 208 2.81 11.23 9.34
C LEU A 208 1.70 10.98 10.36
N ILE A 209 0.99 9.84 10.28
CA ILE A 209 -0.07 9.50 11.25
C ILE A 209 0.53 9.15 12.61
N ILE A 210 1.65 8.44 12.66
CA ILE A 210 2.38 8.16 13.91
C ILE A 210 2.99 9.45 14.49
N ALA A 211 3.54 10.34 13.66
CA ALA A 211 4.12 11.61 14.09
C ALA A 211 3.05 12.58 14.65
N LEU A 212 1.88 12.69 14.01
CA LEU A 212 0.78 13.51 14.53
C LEU A 212 0.16 12.89 15.79
N GLY A 213 -0.02 11.57 15.83
CA GLY A 213 -0.51 10.86 17.02
C GLY A 213 0.41 10.97 18.23
N SER A 214 1.72 10.89 18.03
CA SER A 214 2.73 11.05 19.09
C SER A 214 2.84 12.49 19.60
N VAL A 215 2.73 13.50 18.74
CA VAL A 215 2.68 14.92 19.17
C VAL A 215 1.42 15.23 19.98
N VAL A 216 0.25 14.71 19.58
CA VAL A 216 -1.02 14.91 20.32
C VAL A 216 -1.01 14.21 21.67
N THR A 217 -0.47 12.99 21.77
CA THR A 217 -0.37 12.27 23.05
C THR A 217 0.66 12.90 23.99
N PHE A 218 1.81 13.34 23.48
CA PHE A 218 2.86 14.00 24.26
C PHE A 218 2.45 15.37 24.81
N THR A 219 1.68 16.15 24.04
CA THR A 219 1.16 17.45 24.50
C THR A 219 0.07 17.27 25.58
N ARG A 220 -0.78 16.24 25.46
CA ARG A 220 -1.81 15.92 26.47
C ARG A 220 -1.23 15.42 27.79
N THR A 221 -0.17 14.60 27.78
CA THR A 221 0.48 14.13 29.01
C THR A 221 1.20 15.24 29.75
N ARG A 222 1.87 16.16 29.04
CA ARG A 222 2.49 17.36 29.65
C ARG A 222 1.46 18.30 30.30
N ALA A 223 0.29 18.49 29.67
CA ALA A 223 -0.77 19.32 30.25
C ALA A 223 -1.33 18.73 31.56
N LYS A 224 -1.51 17.40 31.63
CA LYS A 224 -1.93 16.71 32.85
C LYS A 224 -0.88 16.80 33.96
N ALA A 225 0.40 16.59 33.65
CA ALA A 225 1.50 16.69 34.63
C ALA A 225 1.67 18.11 35.20
N LYS A 226 1.42 19.16 34.40
CA LYS A 226 1.48 20.55 34.86
C LYS A 226 0.30 20.93 35.76
N LYS A 227 -0.86 20.30 35.58
CA LYS A 227 -2.06 20.51 36.43
C LYS A 227 -1.89 19.85 37.80
N GLN A 228 -1.26 18.68 37.88
CA GLN A 228 -0.98 17.97 39.15
C GLN A 228 0.12 18.61 40.00
N ARG A 229 0.98 19.47 39.42
CA ARG A 229 1.99 20.24 40.15
C ARG A 229 1.48 21.59 40.69
N LYS A 230 0.23 21.93 40.40
CA LYS A 230 -0.42 23.20 40.82
C LYS A 230 -1.62 22.99 41.74
N ALA A 231 -1.90 21.74 42.10
CA ALA A 231 -2.79 21.36 43.20
C ALA A 231 -1.92 20.86 44.35
#